data_AF-A0A1Q7IZF7-F1
#
_entry.id   AF-A0A1Q7IZF7-F1
#
_cell.length_a   1.000
_cell.length_b   1.000
_cell.length_c   1.000
_cell.angle_alpha   90.00
_cell.angle_beta   90.00
_cell.angle_gamma   90.00
#
_symmetry.space_group_name_H-M   'P 1'
#
loop_
_entity.id
_entity.type
_entity.pdbx_description
1 polymer ?
#
loop_
_entity_poly.entity_id
_entity_poly.type
_entity_poly.pdbx_seq_one_letter_code
_entity_poly.pdbx_strand_id
1 'polypeptide(L)' 'MDIHLPGMSGIEALKVLRGEPGTAAIPVIAVTASVMQQDRKQITEAGFDAYVGKPINLKEFLDAVRAALERKEAAK' A
#
# COMPACT_ATOMS: atom_id res chain seq x y z
N MET A 1 3.70 3.05 -2.22
CA MET A 1 4.99 2.67 -1.63
C MET A 1 5.53 1.46 -2.35
N ASP A 2 6.77 1.54 -2.82
CA ASP A 2 7.45 0.40 -3.42
C ASP A 2 7.67 -0.71 -2.39
N ILE A 3 7.48 -1.97 -2.78
CA ILE A 3 7.80 -3.11 -1.90
C ILE A 3 9.30 -3.33 -1.81
N HIS A 4 10.03 -3.07 -2.89
CA HIS A 4 11.49 -3.23 -2.94
C HIS A 4 12.16 -1.87 -2.84
N LEU A 5 12.44 -1.42 -1.61
CA LEU A 5 13.22 -0.21 -1.36
C LEU A 5 14.70 -0.58 -1.11
N PRO A 6 15.66 0.31 -1.42
CA PRO A 6 17.03 0.16 -0.95
C PRO A 6 17.11 0.29 0.58
N GLY A 7 17.80 -0.63 1.25
CA GLY A 7 18.07 -0.58 2.70
C GLY A 7 16.97 -1.15 3.61
N MET A 8 15.71 -1.13 3.19
CA MET A 8 14.59 -1.76 3.91
C MET A 8 13.51 -2.22 2.94
N SER A 9 12.61 -3.11 3.36
CA SER A 9 11.42 -3.45 2.58
C SER A 9 10.29 -2.43 2.75
N GLY A 10 9.41 -2.34 1.76
CA GLY A 10 8.17 -1.56 1.90
C GLY A 10 7.29 -2.07 3.05
N ILE A 11 7.32 -3.37 3.35
CA ILE A 11 6.59 -3.93 4.49
C ILE A 11 7.13 -3.39 5.81
N GLU A 12 8.46 -3.32 5.98
CA GLU A 12 9.06 -2.70 7.17
C GLU A 12 8.72 -1.21 7.26
N ALA A 13 8.76 -0.49 6.13
CA ALA A 13 8.39 0.92 6.09
C ALA A 13 6.93 1.13 6.50
N LEU A 14 6.01 0.23 6.08
CA LEU A 14 4.62 0.26 6.52
C LEU A 14 4.51 0.09 8.04
N LYS A 15 5.24 -0.86 8.62
CA LYS A 15 5.22 -1.08 10.07
C LYS A 15 5.68 0.16 10.84
N VAL A 16 6.72 0.84 10.36
CA VAL A 16 7.20 2.10 10.95
C VAL A 16 6.11 3.18 10.86
N LEU A 17 5.50 3.37 9.68
CA LEU A 17 4.41 4.35 9.50
C LEU A 17 3.19 4.06 10.39
N ARG A 18 2.88 2.78 10.62
CA ARG A 18 1.77 2.35 11.49
C ARG A 18 2.09 2.48 12.99
N GLY A 19 3.37 2.46 13.36
CA GLY A 19 3.82 2.61 14.75
C GLY A 19 3.70 4.04 15.30
N GLU A 20 3.67 5.05 14.42
CA GLU A 20 3.63 6.45 14.82
C GLU A 20 2.21 7.04 14.71
N PRO A 21 1.64 7.61 15.79
CA PRO A 21 0.26 8.12 15.79
C PRO A 21 -0.04 9.14 14.67
N GLY A 22 0.95 9.97 14.32
CA GLY A 22 0.80 10.99 13.28
C GLY A 22 0.69 10.43 11.86
N THR A 23 1.18 9.22 11.61
CA THR A 23 1.19 8.58 10.29
C THR A 23 0.34 7.31 10.22
N ALA A 24 -0.07 6.76 11.37
CA ALA A 24 -0.77 5.48 11.46
C ALA A 24 -2.05 5.43 10.62
N ALA A 25 -2.73 6.56 10.44
CA ALA A 25 -3.99 6.67 9.69
C ALA A 25 -3.82 7.07 8.21
N ILE A 26 -2.59 7.21 7.70
CA ILE A 26 -2.36 7.57 6.29
C ILE A 26 -2.59 6.32 5.43
N PRO A 27 -3.47 6.35 4.40
CA PRO A 27 -3.62 5.21 3.51
C PRO A 27 -2.32 4.93 2.74
N VAL A 28 -1.91 3.66 2.67
CA VAL A 28 -0.68 3.22 2.03
C VAL A 28 -1.00 2.18 0.97
N ILE A 29 -0.72 2.54 -0.28
CA ILE A 29 -0.92 1.67 -1.45
C ILE A 29 0.42 1.06 -1.83
N ALA A 30 0.52 -0.27 -1.89
CA ALA A 30 1.71 -0.97 -2.34
C ALA A 30 1.91 -0.81 -3.86
N VAL A 31 3.16 -0.72 -4.29
CA VAL A 31 3.54 -0.71 -5.71
C VAL A 31 4.55 -1.84 -5.91
N THR A 32 4.24 -2.80 -6.77
CA THR A 32 5.04 -4.03 -6.94
C THR A 32 5.30 -4.35 -8.39
N ALA A 33 6.47 -4.92 -8.70
CA ALA A 33 6.79 -5.42 -10.04
C ALA A 33 6.13 -6.78 -10.35
N SER A 34 5.70 -7.50 -9.31
CA SER A 34 5.05 -8.79 -9.41
C SER A 34 3.71 -8.74 -8.68
N VAL A 35 2.64 -9.09 -9.41
CA VAL A 35 1.28 -9.25 -8.88
C VAL A 35 0.92 -10.72 -8.70
N MET A 36 1.93 -11.59 -8.60
CA MET A 36 1.74 -13.01 -8.32
C MET A 36 0.93 -13.19 -7.02
N GLN A 37 0.13 -14.27 -6.97
CA GLN A 37 -0.75 -14.59 -5.83
C GLN A 37 -0.03 -14.51 -4.48
N GLN A 38 1.22 -14.95 -4.43
CA GLN A 38 2.03 -14.98 -3.21
C GLN A 38 2.41 -13.57 -2.72
N ASP A 39 2.63 -12.62 -3.63
CA ASP A 39 2.91 -11.21 -3.28
C ASP A 39 1.64 -10.51 -2.81
N ARG A 40 0.49 -10.81 -3.44
CA ARG A 40 -0.81 -10.27 -3.01
C ARG A 40 -1.14 -10.66 -1.58
N LYS A 41 -0.91 -11.93 -1.21
CA LYS A 41 -1.16 -12.41 0.14
C LYS A 41 -0.29 -11.67 1.16
N GLN A 42 1.01 -11.58 0.91
CA GLN A 42 1.94 -10.86 1.79
C GLN A 42 1.59 -9.38 1.94
N ILE A 43 1.23 -8.69 0.85
CA ILE A 43 0.84 -7.28 0.87
C ILE A 43 -0.45 -7.09 1.67
N THR A 44 -1.43 -7.98 1.49
CA THR A 44 -2.71 -7.90 2.21
C THR A 44 -2.50 -8.19 3.70
N GLU A 45 -1.73 -9.23 4.04
CA GLU A 45 -1.41 -9.59 5.42
C GLU A 45 -0.57 -8.53 6.14
N ALA A 46 0.28 -7.79 5.40
CA ALA A 46 1.06 -6.68 5.94
C ALA A 46 0.20 -5.45 6.32
N GLY A 47 -1.05 -5.36 5.85
CA GLY A 47 -1.97 -4.26 6.18
C GLY A 47 -1.89 -3.07 5.22
N PHE A 48 -1.52 -3.28 3.96
CA PHE A 48 -1.66 -2.27 2.91
C PHE A 48 -3.12 -2.08 2.53
N ASP A 49 -3.51 -0.84 2.21
CA ASP A 49 -4.90 -0.48 1.90
C ASP A 49 -5.31 -0.83 0.46
N ALA A 50 -4.31 -0.97 -0.43
CA ALA A 50 -4.44 -1.41 -1.81
C ALA A 50 -3.06 -1.76 -2.37
N TYR A 51 -3.01 -2.29 -3.59
CA TYR A 51 -1.77 -2.51 -4.33
C TYR A 51 -1.96 -2.21 -5.82
N VAL A 52 -0.87 -1.83 -6.49
CA VAL A 52 -0.81 -1.54 -7.93
C VAL A 52 0.45 -2.17 -8.52
N GLY A 53 0.31 -2.78 -9.70
CA GLY A 53 1.42 -3.39 -10.43
C GLY A 53 2.27 -2.36 -11.20
N LYS A 54 3.54 -2.68 -11.44
CA LYS A 54 4.41 -1.97 -12.39
C LYS A 54 4.36 -2.66 -13.76
N PRO A 55 4.42 -1.92 -14.88
CA PRO A 55 4.38 -0.46 -14.97
C PRO A 55 3.02 0.08 -14.52
N ILE A 56 3.02 1.25 -13.87
CA ILE A 56 1.81 1.80 -13.26
C ILE A 56 0.81 2.19 -14.35
N ASN A 57 -0.36 1.55 -14.33
CA ASN A 57 -1.52 2.02 -15.07
C ASN A 57 -2.15 3.20 -14.32
N LEU A 58 -2.16 4.38 -14.95
CA LEU A 58 -2.64 5.61 -14.31
C LEU A 58 -4.12 5.52 -13.89
N LYS A 59 -4.96 4.87 -14.69
CA LYS A 59 -6.39 4.73 -14.36
C LYS A 59 -6.56 3.86 -13.12
N GLU A 60 -5.94 2.68 -13.10
CA GLU A 60 -6.01 1.77 -11.95
C GLU A 60 -5.45 2.40 -10.68
N PHE A 61 -4.35 3.15 -10.81
CA PHE A 61 -3.75 3.85 -9.68
C PHE A 61 -4.70 4.92 -9.11
N LEU A 62 -5.30 5.76 -9.96
CA LEU A 62 -6.25 6.78 -9.51
C LEU A 62 -7.49 6.16 -8.88
N ASP A 63 -8.00 5.06 -9.43
CA ASP A 63 -9.14 4.33 -8.88
C ASP A 63 -8.79 3.75 -7.48
N ALA A 64 -7.59 3.20 -7.31
CA ALA A 64 -7.12 2.71 -6.01
C ALA A 64 -6.95 3.83 -4.97
N VAL A 65 -6.43 5.00 -5.38
CA VAL A 65 -6.28 6.18 -4.51
C VAL A 65 -7.64 6.68 -4.02
N ARG A 66 -8.61 6.86 -4.93
CA ARG A 66 -9.97 7.29 -4.56
C ARG A 66 -10.60 6.34 -3.56
N ALA A 67 -10.58 5.05 -3.86
CA ALA A 67 -11.17 4.04 -2.99
C ALA A 67 -10.50 3.98 -1.61
N ALA A 68 -9.18 4.21 -1.53
CA ALA A 68 -8.46 4.25 -0.25
C ALA A 68 -8.81 5.48 0.60
N LEU A 69 -9.03 6.64 -0.04
CA LEU A 69 -9.47 7.85 0.65
C LEU A 69 -10.92 7.73 1.15
N GLU A 70 -11.83 7.23 0.32
CA GLU A 70 -13.24 7.03 0.67
C GLU A 70 -13.41 6.05 1.85
N ARG A 71 -12.68 4.93 1.84
CA ARG A 71 -12.69 3.98 2.98
C ARG A 71 -12.23 4.62 4.27
N LYS A 72 -11.25 5.53 4.21
CA LYS A 72 -10.76 6.25 5.39
C LYS A 72 -11.80 7.24 5.92
N GLU A 73 -12.50 7.94 5.03
CA GLU A 73 -13.58 8.85 5.43
C GLU A 73 -14.74 8.10 6.09
N ALA A 74 -15.09 6.93 5.59
CA ALA A 74 -16.15 6.08 6.16
C ALA A 74 -15.77 5.42 7.50
N ALA A 75 -14.47 5.26 7.80
CA ALA A 75 -13.97 4.65 9.04
C ALA A 75 -13.72 5.67 10.16
N LYS A 76 -13.96 6.97 9.91
CA LYS A 76 -13.85 8.06 10.88
C LYS A 76 -15.18 8.29 11.59
#